data_AF-E9PP83-F1
#
_entry.id   AF-E9PP83-F1
#
_cell.length_a   1.000
_cell.length_b   1.000
_cell.length_c   1.000
_cell.angle_alpha   90.00
_cell.angle_beta   90.00
_cell.angle_gamma   90.00
#
_symmetry.space_group_name_H-M   'P 1'
#
loop_
_entity.id
_entity.type
_entity.pdbx_description
1 polymer ?
#
loop_
_entity_poly.entity_id
_entity_poly.type
_entity_poly.pdbx_seq_one_letter_code
_entity_poly.pdbx_strand_id
1 'polypeptide(L)'
;MQKLELNHSELIQQSQVLWRMIAELKERSQRPVRWMLQDIQEVLNRSKSWSLQQPEPISLELKTDCRVLGLREILKTYAADVRLDPDTAYSRLIVSEDRKRVHYGDTNQKLPDNPERFYRYNIVLGSQCISSGRHYWEVEVG
;
A
#
# COMPACT_ATOMS: atom_id res chain seq x y z
N MET A 1 -3.61 -11.47 -13.05
CA MET A 1 -3.99 -11.95 -11.70
C MET A 1 -2.91 -12.86 -11.10
N GLN A 2 -2.49 -13.94 -11.77
CA GLN A 2 -1.46 -14.86 -11.28
C GLN A 2 -0.12 -14.23 -10.82
N LYS A 3 0.40 -13.22 -11.54
CA LYS A 3 1.65 -12.51 -11.14
C LYS A 3 1.49 -11.72 -9.83
N LEU A 4 0.29 -11.21 -9.54
CA LEU A 4 0.00 -10.49 -8.29
C LEU A 4 -0.03 -11.45 -7.09
N GLU A 5 -0.65 -12.61 -7.27
CA GLU A 5 -0.68 -13.66 -6.24
C GLU A 5 0.73 -14.19 -5.93
N LEU A 6 1.56 -14.33 -6.96
CA LEU A 6 2.98 -14.70 -6.81
C LEU A 6 3.77 -13.63 -6.05
N ASN A 7 3.67 -12.36 -6.46
CA ASN A 7 4.32 -11.25 -5.77
C ASN A 7 3.87 -11.16 -4.30
N HIS A 8 2.58 -11.36 -4.02
CA HIS A 8 2.05 -11.34 -2.66
C HIS A 8 2.61 -12.48 -1.80
N SER A 9 2.67 -13.70 -2.34
CA SER A 9 3.20 -14.87 -1.67
C SER A 9 4.69 -14.72 -1.32
N GLU A 10 5.47 -14.15 -2.26
CA GLU A 10 6.89 -13.87 -2.08
C GLU A 10 7.14 -12.85 -0.95
N LEU A 11 6.34 -11.77 -0.89
CA LEU A 11 6.43 -10.79 0.20
C LEU A 11 6.07 -11.40 1.57
N ILE A 12 5.06 -12.29 1.62
CA ILE A 12 4.71 -13.00 2.86
C ILE A 12 5.89 -13.86 3.32
N GLN A 13 6.52 -14.60 2.41
CA GLN A 13 7.67 -15.44 2.71
C GLN A 13 8.86 -14.61 3.23
N GLN A 14 9.16 -13.49 2.58
CA GLN A 14 10.23 -12.57 3.02
C GLN A 14 9.95 -11.98 4.42
N SER A 15 8.70 -11.60 4.69
CA SER A 15 8.29 -11.14 6.02
C SER A 15 8.50 -12.22 7.08
N GLN A 16 8.14 -13.48 6.80
CA GLN A 16 8.34 -14.60 7.72
C GLN A 16 9.82 -14.84 8.04
N VAL A 17 10.70 -14.74 7.03
CA VAL A 17 12.15 -14.87 7.23
C VAL A 17 12.68 -13.75 8.14
N LEU A 18 12.29 -12.51 7.89
CA LEU A 18 12.63 -11.36 8.74
C LEU A 18 12.17 -11.54 10.18
N TRP A 19 10.92 -12.00 10.38
CA TRP A 19 10.38 -12.26 11.70
C TRP A 19 11.19 -13.32 12.47
N ARG A 20 11.63 -14.38 11.79
CA ARG A 20 12.50 -15.40 12.41
C ARG A 20 13.84 -14.82 12.85
N MET A 21 14.48 -14.00 12.00
CA MET A 21 15.75 -13.34 12.36
C MET A 21 15.57 -12.39 13.55
N ILE A 22 14.50 -11.60 13.57
CA ILE A 22 14.18 -10.70 14.68
C ILE A 22 13.94 -11.50 15.98
N ALA A 23 13.18 -12.59 15.90
CA ALA A 23 12.89 -13.44 17.05
C ALA A 23 14.16 -14.08 17.62
N GLU A 24 15.03 -14.60 16.77
CA GLU A 24 16.32 -15.18 17.17
C GLU A 24 17.23 -14.14 17.84
N LEU A 25 17.32 -12.93 17.28
CA LEU A 25 18.10 -11.84 17.89
C LEU A 25 17.53 -11.41 19.24
N LYS A 26 16.20 -11.32 19.36
CA LYS A 26 15.52 -11.02 20.62
C LYS A 26 15.73 -12.10 21.67
N GLU A 27 15.67 -13.36 21.30
CA GLU A 27 15.91 -14.47 22.22
C GLU A 27 17.36 -14.46 22.72
N ARG A 28 18.32 -14.27 21.79
CA ARG A 28 19.75 -14.23 22.13
C ARG A 28 20.12 -13.07 23.05
N SER A 29 19.50 -11.90 22.90
CA SER A 29 19.78 -10.75 23.77
C SER A 29 19.34 -10.96 25.23
N GLN A 30 18.43 -11.91 25.48
CA GLN A 30 18.02 -12.30 26.83
C GLN A 30 18.94 -13.36 27.47
N ARG A 31 19.88 -13.94 26.70
CA ARG A 31 20.78 -14.98 27.21
C ARG A 31 21.98 -14.37 27.95
N PRO A 32 22.60 -15.11 28.89
CA PRO A 32 23.85 -14.68 29.50
C PRO A 32 24.95 -14.43 28.46
N VAL A 33 25.80 -13.42 28.68
CA VAL A 33 26.77 -12.90 27.69
C VAL A 33 27.59 -13.99 27.00
N ARG A 34 28.06 -15.00 27.73
CA ARG A 34 28.85 -16.12 27.17
C ARG A 34 28.12 -16.89 26.05
N TRP A 35 26.80 -17.01 26.17
CA TRP A 35 25.95 -17.72 25.21
C TRP A 35 25.42 -16.81 24.11
N MET A 36 25.29 -15.52 24.40
CA MET A 36 24.96 -14.49 23.41
C MET A 36 26.07 -14.34 22.36
N LEU A 37 27.33 -14.35 22.79
CA LEU A 37 28.50 -14.15 21.93
C LEU A 37 28.84 -15.37 21.05
N GLN A 38 28.29 -16.55 21.37
CA GLN A 38 28.51 -17.75 20.59
C GLN A 38 27.94 -17.58 19.17
N ASP A 39 28.79 -17.72 18.15
CA ASP A 39 28.44 -17.61 16.73
C ASP A 39 27.78 -16.27 16.34
N ILE A 40 27.96 -15.20 17.14
CA ILE A 40 27.31 -13.91 16.90
C ILE A 40 27.72 -13.28 15.58
N GLN A 41 28.96 -13.52 15.13
CA GLN A 41 29.47 -13.03 13.85
C GLN A 41 28.64 -13.57 12.68
N GLU A 42 28.29 -14.86 12.72
CA GLU A 42 27.49 -15.52 11.67
C GLU A 42 26.07 -14.96 11.65
N VAL A 43 25.43 -14.86 12.82
CA VAL A 43 24.07 -14.31 12.95
C VAL A 43 24.01 -12.87 12.45
N LEU A 44 24.99 -12.04 12.82
CA LEU A 44 25.06 -10.66 12.35
C LEU A 44 25.35 -10.57 10.85
N ASN A 45 26.22 -11.43 10.32
CA ASN A 45 26.49 -11.47 8.88
C ASN A 45 25.24 -11.85 8.09
N ARG A 46 24.48 -12.87 8.55
CA ARG A 46 23.22 -13.28 7.94
C ARG A 46 22.16 -12.17 7.99
N SER A 47 22.08 -11.45 9.10
CA SER A 47 21.17 -10.31 9.23
C SER A 47 21.57 -9.13 8.35
N LYS A 48 22.87 -8.86 8.19
CA LYS A 48 23.38 -7.79 7.32
C LYS A 48 23.28 -8.11 5.84
N SER A 49 23.41 -9.39 5.46
CA SER A 49 23.32 -9.84 4.08
C SER A 49 21.87 -9.92 3.57
N TRP A 50 20.89 -9.85 4.46
CA TRP A 50 19.49 -9.84 4.06
C TRP A 50 19.15 -8.56 3.28
N SER A 51 18.50 -8.73 2.14
CA SER A 51 17.99 -7.64 1.32
C SER A 51 16.55 -7.92 0.92
N LEU A 52 15.72 -6.88 0.89
CA LEU A 52 14.37 -6.97 0.36
C LEU A 52 14.46 -7.15 -1.15
N GLN A 53 13.92 -8.26 -1.66
CA GLN A 53 13.75 -8.42 -3.10
C GLN A 53 12.45 -7.73 -3.48
N GLN A 54 12.55 -6.53 -4.05
CA GLN A 54 11.37 -5.80 -4.50
C GLN A 54 10.72 -6.56 -5.67
N PRO A 55 9.44 -6.93 -5.57
CA PRO A 55 8.74 -7.58 -6.66
C PRO A 55 8.69 -6.67 -7.89
N GLU A 56 8.77 -7.25 -9.08
CA GLU A 56 8.61 -6.48 -10.30
C GLU A 56 7.22 -5.82 -10.33
N PRO A 57 7.16 -4.51 -10.66
CA PRO A 57 5.89 -3.82 -10.85
C PRO A 57 5.04 -4.57 -11.88
N ILE A 58 3.77 -4.79 -11.55
CA ILE A 58 2.85 -5.39 -12.50
C ILE A 58 2.42 -4.28 -13.45
N SER A 59 2.64 -4.48 -14.74
CA SER A 59 2.05 -3.59 -15.74
C SER A 59 0.53 -3.67 -15.62
N LEU A 60 -0.08 -2.57 -15.19
CA LEU A 60 -1.53 -2.37 -15.12
C LEU A 60 -2.09 -1.93 -16.48
N GLU A 61 -1.36 -2.17 -17.58
CA GLU A 61 -1.90 -1.96 -18.91
C GLU A 61 -3.19 -2.78 -19.06
N LEU A 62 -4.30 -2.07 -19.18
CA LEU A 62 -5.57 -2.64 -19.56
C LEU A 62 -5.36 -3.35 -20.90
N LYS A 63 -5.34 -4.69 -20.88
CA LYS A 63 -5.44 -5.51 -22.09
C LYS A 63 -6.85 -5.36 -22.63
N THR A 64 -7.12 -4.24 -23.30
CA THR A 64 -8.29 -4.13 -24.15
C THR A 64 -7.97 -4.92 -25.42
N ASP A 65 -8.74 -5.99 -25.68
CA ASP A 65 -8.66 -6.71 -26.97
C ASP A 65 -8.93 -5.78 -28.17
N CYS A 66 -9.48 -4.60 -27.91
CA CYS A 66 -9.53 -3.50 -28.86
C CYS A 66 -8.20 -2.72 -28.85
N ARG A 67 -7.40 -2.90 -29.91
CA ARG A 67 -6.29 -1.98 -30.24
C ARG A 67 -6.83 -0.66 -30.81
N VAL A 68 -7.57 0.10 -30.00
CA VAL A 68 -7.93 1.46 -30.37
C VAL A 68 -6.70 2.33 -30.07
N LEU A 69 -5.84 2.49 -31.07
CA LEU A 69 -4.73 3.44 -31.02
C LEU A 69 -5.30 4.83 -30.66
N GLY A 70 -4.66 5.54 -29.74
CA GLY A 70 -5.11 6.87 -29.33
C GLY A 70 -6.18 6.88 -28.24
N LEU A 71 -6.71 5.74 -27.77
CA LEU A 71 -7.76 5.73 -26.74
C LEU A 71 -7.28 6.35 -25.43
N ARG A 72 -6.04 6.06 -25.00
CA ARG A 72 -5.48 6.65 -23.79
C ARG A 72 -5.31 8.16 -23.96
N GLU A 73 -4.86 8.61 -25.13
CA GLU A 73 -4.74 10.02 -25.48
C GLU A 73 -6.11 10.71 -25.46
N ILE A 74 -7.15 10.07 -26.04
CA ILE A 74 -8.53 10.55 -26.00
C ILE A 74 -9.05 10.63 -24.57
N LEU A 75 -8.84 9.60 -23.75
CA LEU A 75 -9.25 9.61 -22.33
C LEU A 75 -8.57 10.74 -21.56
N LYS A 76 -7.28 10.97 -21.81
CA LYS A 76 -6.51 12.08 -21.23
C LYS A 76 -7.04 13.46 -21.64
N THR A 77 -7.75 13.60 -22.77
CA THR A 77 -8.44 14.88 -23.11
C THR A 77 -9.59 15.21 -22.16
N TYR A 78 -10.08 14.23 -21.40
CA TYR A 78 -11.12 14.38 -20.38
C TYR A 78 -10.56 14.33 -18.94
N ALA A 79 -9.25 14.51 -18.75
CA ALA A 79 -8.62 14.40 -17.44
C ALA A 79 -9.21 15.40 -16.43
N ALA A 80 -9.65 14.88 -15.29
CA ALA A 80 -10.21 15.63 -14.17
C ALA A 80 -9.28 15.56 -12.94
N ASP A 81 -9.06 16.70 -12.29
CA ASP A 81 -8.25 16.80 -11.07
C ASP A 81 -9.06 16.38 -9.84
N VAL A 82 -9.25 15.06 -9.66
CA VAL A 82 -10.03 14.51 -8.54
C VAL A 82 -9.24 14.59 -7.24
N ARG A 83 -9.81 15.25 -6.22
CA ARG A 83 -9.30 15.26 -4.83
C ARG A 83 -10.26 14.54 -3.91
N LEU A 84 -9.73 13.77 -2.95
CA LEU A 84 -10.50 13.08 -1.93
C LEU A 84 -11.10 14.06 -0.92
N ASP A 85 -12.24 13.68 -0.34
CA ASP A 85 -12.90 14.43 0.72
C ASP A 85 -12.69 13.77 2.09
N PRO A 86 -11.81 14.32 2.96
CA PRO A 86 -11.54 13.77 4.29
C PRO A 86 -12.76 13.72 5.21
N ASP A 87 -13.77 14.56 4.96
CA ASP A 87 -14.97 14.63 5.80
C ASP A 87 -15.86 13.39 5.61
N THR A 88 -15.86 12.83 4.40
CA THR A 88 -16.57 11.59 4.07
C THR A 88 -15.81 10.33 4.50
N ALA A 89 -14.48 10.44 4.68
CA ALA A 89 -13.60 9.29 4.84
C ALA A 89 -13.90 8.46 6.10
N TYR A 90 -13.93 7.13 5.96
CA TYR A 90 -13.96 6.23 7.11
C TYR A 90 -12.80 6.51 8.08
N SER A 91 -13.03 6.39 9.39
CA SER A 91 -12.11 6.88 10.44
C SER A 91 -10.70 6.25 10.39
N ARG A 92 -10.53 5.09 9.75
CA ARG A 92 -9.20 4.47 9.56
C ARG A 92 -8.52 4.85 8.24
N LEU A 93 -9.21 5.53 7.33
CA LEU A 93 -8.61 5.98 6.09
C LEU A 93 -7.86 7.30 6.33
N ILE A 94 -6.55 7.27 6.12
CA ILE A 94 -5.68 8.43 6.25
C ILE A 94 -5.50 9.02 4.86
N VAL A 95 -6.04 10.22 4.66
CA VAL A 95 -5.94 11.00 3.43
C VAL A 95 -4.73 11.92 3.53
N SER A 96 -3.90 11.98 2.48
CA SER A 96 -2.75 12.88 2.42
C SER A 96 -3.15 14.36 2.37
N GLU A 97 -2.23 15.25 2.70
CA GLU A 97 -2.47 16.70 2.70
C GLU A 97 -2.89 17.24 1.32
N ASP A 98 -2.29 16.72 0.25
CA ASP A 98 -2.66 17.04 -1.14
C ASP A 98 -4.00 16.43 -1.57
N ARG A 99 -4.60 15.58 -0.73
CA ARG A 99 -5.85 14.84 -0.96
C ARG A 99 -5.83 13.95 -2.20
N LYS A 100 -4.65 13.48 -2.61
CA LYS A 100 -4.48 12.59 -3.77
C LYS A 100 -4.19 11.15 -3.38
N ARG A 101 -3.85 10.89 -2.12
CA ARG A 101 -3.51 9.56 -1.63
C ARG A 101 -4.38 9.20 -0.45
N VAL A 102 -4.66 7.91 -0.34
CA VAL A 102 -5.33 7.32 0.80
C VAL A 102 -4.67 6.00 1.14
N HIS A 103 -4.53 5.74 2.43
CA HIS A 103 -4.11 4.43 2.93
C HIS A 103 -4.91 4.07 4.17
N TYR A 104 -4.94 2.77 4.47
CA TYR A 104 -5.60 2.27 5.66
C TYR A 104 -4.64 2.34 6.85
N GLY A 105 -5.05 3.03 7.91
CA GLY A 105 -4.32 3.14 9.17
C GLY A 105 -4.71 2.03 10.16
N ASP A 106 -3.79 1.74 11.08
CA ASP A 106 -3.96 0.67 12.08
C ASP A 106 -4.99 1.00 13.16
N THR A 107 -5.22 2.29 13.41
CA THR A 107 -6.13 2.79 14.46
C THR A 107 -7.14 3.77 13.91
N ASN A 108 -8.28 3.89 14.59
CA ASN A 108 -9.26 4.93 14.27
C ASN A 108 -8.67 6.30 14.59
N GLN A 109 -8.71 7.21 13.62
CA GLN A 109 -8.41 8.61 13.86
C GLN A 109 -9.47 9.22 14.78
N LYS A 110 -9.05 10.12 15.67
CA LYS A 110 -9.94 10.91 16.53
C LYS A 110 -10.50 12.08 15.71
N LEU A 111 -11.53 11.81 14.94
CA LEU A 111 -12.21 12.78 14.10
C LEU A 111 -13.51 13.25 14.78
N PRO A 112 -13.94 14.50 14.57
CA PRO A 112 -15.25 14.95 15.04
C PRO A 112 -16.37 14.15 14.37
N ASP A 113 -17.51 14.06 15.05
CA ASP A 113 -18.72 13.48 14.46
C ASP A 113 -19.16 14.32 13.26
N ASN A 114 -19.37 13.64 12.13
CA ASN A 114 -19.80 14.27 10.89
C ASN A 114 -20.84 13.35 10.21
N PRO A 115 -22.07 13.82 9.95
CA PRO A 115 -23.10 13.01 9.30
C PRO A 115 -22.74 12.51 7.91
N GLU A 116 -21.80 13.17 7.21
CA GLU A 116 -21.33 12.76 5.88
C GLU A 116 -20.29 11.63 5.93
N ARG A 117 -19.76 11.33 7.12
CA ARG A 117 -18.71 10.32 7.30
C ARG A 117 -19.26 8.91 7.13
N PHE A 118 -18.57 8.09 6.37
CA PHE A 118 -18.84 6.66 6.36
C PHE A 118 -18.35 6.02 7.67
N TYR A 119 -19.25 5.37 8.40
CA TYR A 119 -18.92 4.63 9.63
C TYR A 119 -18.91 3.10 9.45
N ARG A 120 -19.53 2.60 8.36
CA ARG A 120 -19.70 1.16 8.13
C ARG A 120 -18.74 0.57 7.09
N TYR A 121 -18.32 1.37 6.12
CA TYR A 121 -17.53 0.92 4.98
C TYR A 121 -16.24 1.73 4.86
N ASN A 122 -15.15 1.07 4.46
CA ASN A 122 -13.83 1.68 4.25
C ASN A 122 -13.80 2.49 2.95
N ILE A 123 -14.60 3.57 2.90
CA ILE A 123 -14.83 4.38 1.70
C ILE A 123 -14.48 5.84 2.00
N VAL A 124 -14.03 6.54 0.97
CA VAL A 124 -13.87 8.00 0.91
C VAL A 124 -14.39 8.47 -0.45
N LEU A 125 -15.08 9.61 -0.51
CA LEU A 125 -15.56 10.19 -1.77
C LEU A 125 -14.55 11.16 -2.37
N GLY A 126 -14.74 11.48 -3.64
CA GLY A 126 -14.17 12.68 -4.24
C GLY A 126 -14.92 13.92 -3.74
N SER A 127 -14.18 15.01 -3.54
CA SER A 127 -14.69 16.31 -3.10
C SER A 127 -15.56 17.04 -4.14
N GLN A 128 -15.42 16.69 -5.41
CA GLN A 128 -16.14 17.34 -6.50
C GLN A 128 -17.28 16.45 -6.97
N CYS A 129 -18.50 17.00 -6.97
CA CYS A 129 -19.63 16.39 -7.64
C CYS A 129 -19.57 16.70 -9.14
N ILE A 130 -19.68 15.67 -9.98
CA ILE A 130 -19.71 15.79 -11.43
C ILE A 130 -21.14 15.56 -11.89
N SER A 131 -21.82 16.61 -12.37
CA SER A 131 -23.22 16.54 -12.77
C SER A 131 -23.45 16.34 -14.27
N SER A 132 -22.43 16.57 -15.11
CA SER A 132 -22.51 16.42 -16.57
C SER A 132 -21.12 16.38 -17.22
N GLY A 133 -21.08 16.07 -18.53
CA GLY A 133 -19.84 16.03 -19.31
C GLY A 133 -19.13 14.67 -19.30
N ARG A 134 -17.87 14.65 -19.76
CA ARG A 134 -16.99 13.47 -19.76
C ARG A 134 -15.77 13.79 -18.91
N HIS A 135 -15.43 12.87 -18.02
CA HIS A 135 -14.36 13.03 -17.04
C HIS A 135 -13.60 11.72 -16.91
N TYR A 136 -12.30 11.83 -16.70
CA TYR A 136 -11.38 10.72 -16.61
C TYR A 136 -10.34 11.01 -15.54
N TRP A 137 -10.01 10.01 -14.73
CA TRP A 137 -8.91 10.09 -13.77
C TRP A 137 -8.23 8.72 -13.68
N GLU A 138 -6.94 8.75 -13.33
CA GLU A 138 -6.13 7.54 -13.12
C GLU A 138 -5.84 7.42 -11.62
N VAL A 139 -5.79 6.19 -11.12
CA VAL A 139 -5.41 5.88 -9.73
C VAL A 139 -4.30 4.86 -9.78
N GLU A 140 -3.19 5.18 -9.13
CA GLU A 140 -2.11 4.22 -8.90
C GLU A 140 -2.50 3.32 -7.72
N VAL A 141 -2.48 2.00 -7.92
CA VAL A 141 -2.89 1.01 -6.91
C VAL A 141 -1.74 0.12 -6.41
N GLY A 142 -0.49 0.46 -6.77
CA GLY A 142 0.71 -0.33 -6.48
C GLY A 142 0.92 -1.50 -7.44
#